data_AF-A0A2N3AUT6-F1
#
_entry.id   AF-A0A2N3AUT6-F1
#
_cell.length_a   1.000
_cell.length_b   1.000
_cell.length_c   1.000
_cell.angle_alpha   90.00
_cell.angle_beta   90.00
_cell.angle_gamma   90.00
#
_symmetry.space_group_name_H-M   'P 1'
#
loop_
_entity.id
_entity.type
_entity.pdbx_description
1 polymer ?
#
loop_
_entity_poly.entity_id
_entity_poly.type
_entity_poly.pdbx_seq_one_letter_code
_entity_poly.pdbx_strand_id
1 'polypeptide(L)'
;DETPGDENRVCLPHPELFGIMERGQRLLINDGKIRLKVLEADENRILCSAEVGGVISDRKGVNVPDAEVPIPALTEKDRRDLAFATEHGADWIALSFVQRAEDIAEARKLIGTRDIALCAKIEKPQAIHRLDSIIELADGIMVARGDLGVELEPHEVPPLQKRIVAASRRAGKPVIVATQMLESMIESPTPTRAEVSDVANAVYDGADAVMLSAESAAGAWPEESVAMMHAIAAQVERDEGYRERVRFLETTPDATTSDALAHACMTIADTVPISAITVFTSSGSTARRVARERPGTPMLVLTPSIRTARRTALLWGAHAVATKDIGSFEEMIGKGRRMALRHGFGTAGSKLIVLAGVPFGTPGSTNLLHVVTVTGDELDKHAE
;
A
#
# COMPACT_ATOMS: atom_id res chain seq x y z
N ASP A 1 -36.21 -5.07 18.58
CA ASP A 1 -37.56 -5.25 18.02
C ASP A 1 -37.46 -5.36 16.50
N GLU A 2 -38.00 -6.44 15.93
CA GLU A 2 -37.96 -6.76 14.49
C GLU A 2 -39.13 -6.15 13.70
N THR A 3 -39.99 -5.34 14.33
CA THR A 3 -41.09 -4.66 13.66
C THR A 3 -40.59 -3.94 12.39
N PRO A 4 -41.28 -4.04 11.23
CA PRO A 4 -40.89 -3.37 9.99
C PRO A 4 -40.67 -1.87 10.19
N GLY A 5 -39.68 -1.30 9.50
CA GLY A 5 -39.39 0.14 9.61
C GLY A 5 -40.49 1.01 8.99
N ASP A 6 -40.61 2.23 9.49
CA ASP A 6 -41.48 3.30 8.99
C ASP A 6 -40.71 4.64 8.97
N GLU A 7 -41.38 5.77 8.72
CA GLU A 7 -40.73 7.08 8.70
C GLU A 7 -40.12 7.52 10.04
N ASN A 8 -40.51 6.92 11.17
CA ASN A 8 -40.10 7.31 12.51
C ASN A 8 -39.14 6.31 13.17
N ARG A 9 -39.07 5.07 12.69
CA ARG A 9 -38.16 4.05 13.21
C ARG A 9 -37.73 3.01 12.18
N VAL A 10 -36.57 2.42 12.41
CA VAL A 10 -36.11 1.23 11.69
C VAL A 10 -35.33 0.33 12.66
N CYS A 11 -35.35 -0.99 12.42
CA CYS A 11 -34.52 -1.92 13.17
C CYS A 11 -33.06 -1.76 12.74
N LEU A 12 -32.16 -1.50 13.70
CA LEU A 12 -30.72 -1.52 13.49
C LEU A 12 -30.19 -2.90 13.96
N PRO A 13 -29.81 -3.82 13.05
CA PRO A 13 -29.44 -5.19 13.40
C PRO A 13 -28.01 -5.30 13.97
N HIS A 14 -27.58 -4.29 14.73
CA HIS A 14 -26.25 -4.15 15.33
C HIS A 14 -26.40 -3.85 16.82
N PRO A 15 -26.74 -4.87 17.65
CA PRO A 15 -26.89 -4.70 19.09
C PRO A 15 -25.65 -4.10 19.76
N GLU A 16 -24.46 -4.35 19.21
CA GLU A 16 -23.18 -3.80 19.65
C GLU A 16 -23.07 -2.27 19.60
N LEU A 17 -23.94 -1.59 18.84
CA LEU A 17 -23.98 -0.13 18.77
C LEU A 17 -24.81 0.49 19.90
N PHE A 18 -25.72 -0.28 20.50
CA PHE A 18 -26.52 0.20 21.63
C PHE A 18 -25.66 0.21 22.90
N GLY A 19 -25.73 1.30 23.66
CA GLY A 19 -24.92 1.50 24.87
C GLY A 19 -23.50 2.06 24.66
N ILE A 20 -23.00 2.13 23.41
CA ILE A 20 -21.73 2.82 23.09
C ILE A 20 -21.94 4.19 22.41
N MET A 21 -23.16 4.46 21.96
CA MET A 21 -23.52 5.71 21.29
C MET A 21 -23.75 6.83 22.31
N GLU A 22 -23.21 7.99 22.00
CA GLU A 22 -23.28 9.19 22.81
C GLU A 22 -23.94 10.34 22.03
N ARG A 23 -24.59 11.23 22.77
CA ARG A 23 -25.24 12.42 22.21
C ARG A 23 -24.23 13.25 21.40
N GLY A 24 -24.61 13.60 20.19
CA GLY A 24 -23.83 14.43 19.28
C GLY A 24 -23.03 13.66 18.24
N GLN A 25 -22.85 12.34 18.41
CA GLN A 25 -22.20 11.47 17.43
C GLN A 25 -23.02 11.35 16.15
N ARG A 26 -22.34 11.04 15.05
CA ARG A 26 -22.92 10.86 13.72
C ARG A 26 -23.26 9.39 13.47
N LEU A 27 -24.37 9.19 12.77
CA LEU A 27 -24.80 7.92 12.19
C LEU A 27 -25.05 8.17 10.71
N LEU A 28 -24.31 7.46 9.87
CA LEU A 28 -24.37 7.64 8.44
C LEU A 28 -25.04 6.43 7.81
N ILE A 29 -25.93 6.65 6.85
CA ILE A 29 -26.67 5.57 6.19
C ILE A 29 -26.46 5.68 4.69
N ASN A 30 -26.31 4.52 4.03
CA ASN A 30 -26.17 4.41 2.57
C ASN A 30 -24.96 5.19 2.06
N ASP A 31 -23.78 4.84 2.56
CA ASP A 31 -22.49 5.43 2.19
C ASP A 31 -22.44 6.95 2.42
N GLY A 32 -22.98 7.39 3.56
CA GLY A 32 -22.96 8.81 3.95
C GLY A 32 -24.00 9.70 3.26
N LYS A 33 -24.85 9.15 2.38
CA LYS A 33 -25.91 9.92 1.69
C LYS A 33 -26.97 10.46 2.65
N ILE A 34 -27.22 9.76 3.74
CA ILE A 34 -28.10 10.18 4.83
C ILE A 34 -27.23 10.38 6.07
N ARG A 35 -27.38 11.52 6.74
CA ARG A 35 -26.61 11.88 7.93
C ARG A 35 -27.54 12.13 9.09
N LEU A 36 -27.38 11.32 10.12
CA LEU A 36 -28.10 11.39 11.36
C LEU A 36 -27.16 11.85 12.47
N LYS A 37 -27.71 12.61 13.43
CA LYS A 37 -27.02 13.03 14.64
C LYS A 37 -27.74 12.50 15.86
N VAL A 38 -27.03 11.79 16.72
CA VAL A 38 -27.57 11.20 17.94
C VAL A 38 -28.02 12.30 18.89
N LEU A 39 -29.29 12.27 19.28
CA LEU A 39 -29.88 13.14 20.29
C LEU A 39 -29.90 12.48 21.67
N GLU A 40 -30.23 11.20 21.69
CA GLU A 40 -30.31 10.34 22.88
C GLU A 40 -30.01 8.90 22.45
N ALA A 41 -29.25 8.17 23.25
CA ALA A 41 -28.98 6.76 23.02
C ALA A 41 -29.01 6.01 24.35
N ASP A 42 -29.60 4.83 24.32
CA ASP A 42 -29.63 3.88 25.43
C ASP A 42 -29.42 2.44 24.91
N GLU A 43 -29.60 1.44 25.76
CA GLU A 43 -29.40 0.02 25.42
C GLU A 43 -30.44 -0.52 24.41
N ASN A 44 -31.52 0.21 24.13
CA ASN A 44 -32.65 -0.26 23.32
C ASN A 44 -32.99 0.66 22.13
N ARG A 45 -32.66 1.95 22.20
CA ARG A 45 -32.96 2.92 21.14
C ARG A 45 -31.84 3.94 20.96
N ILE A 46 -31.70 4.40 19.71
CA ILE A 46 -30.85 5.54 19.36
C ILE A 46 -31.76 6.55 18.65
N LEU A 47 -32.14 7.60 19.37
CA LEU A 47 -32.92 8.69 18.83
C LEU A 47 -31.99 9.66 18.10
N CYS A 48 -32.29 9.91 16.82
CA CYS A 48 -31.48 10.79 16.00
C CYS A 48 -32.29 11.95 15.40
N SER A 49 -31.58 13.02 15.06
CA SER A 49 -32.03 14.08 14.15
C SER A 49 -31.42 13.83 12.77
N ALA A 50 -32.20 13.97 11.70
CA ALA A 50 -31.66 13.92 10.34
C ALA A 50 -31.09 15.30 9.96
N GLU A 51 -29.77 15.41 9.88
CA GLU A 51 -29.10 16.61 9.35
C GLU A 51 -29.16 16.60 7.81
N VAL A 52 -29.06 15.41 7.20
CA VAL A 52 -29.32 15.18 5.78
C VAL A 52 -30.27 14.00 5.66
N GLY A 53 -31.52 14.26 5.28
CA GLY A 53 -32.54 13.24 5.07
C GLY A 53 -32.43 12.55 3.72
N GLY A 54 -33.19 11.47 3.54
CA GLY A 54 -33.25 10.73 2.28
C GLY A 54 -34.07 9.46 2.39
N VAL A 55 -34.16 8.71 1.30
CA VAL A 55 -34.86 7.43 1.26
C VAL A 55 -33.94 6.33 1.79
N ILE A 56 -34.36 5.67 2.87
CA ILE A 56 -33.73 4.44 3.37
C ILE A 56 -34.46 3.26 2.72
N SER A 57 -33.70 2.36 2.09
CA SER A 57 -34.20 1.09 1.56
C SER A 57 -33.62 -0.07 2.36
N ASP A 58 -34.10 -1.28 2.10
CA ASP A 58 -33.68 -2.47 2.84
C ASP A 58 -32.17 -2.72 2.73
N ARG A 59 -31.59 -3.20 3.84
CA ARG A 59 -30.19 -3.66 3.93
C ARG A 59 -29.15 -2.59 3.55
N LYS A 60 -29.47 -1.30 3.77
CA LYS A 60 -28.47 -0.24 3.64
C LYS A 60 -27.47 -0.29 4.78
N GLY A 61 -26.19 -0.09 4.43
CA GLY A 61 -25.09 -0.01 5.37
C GLY A 61 -25.24 1.18 6.31
N VAL A 62 -24.71 1.01 7.52
CA VAL A 62 -24.65 2.04 8.56
C VAL A 62 -23.19 2.22 8.96
N ASN A 63 -22.75 3.47 9.01
CA ASN A 63 -21.41 3.84 9.44
C ASN A 63 -21.47 4.70 10.71
N VAL A 64 -20.50 4.50 11.57
CA VAL A 64 -20.42 5.08 12.91
C VAL A 64 -19.03 5.68 13.09
N PRO A 65 -18.78 6.87 12.52
CA PRO A 65 -17.43 7.42 12.41
C PRO A 65 -16.84 7.82 13.77
N ASP A 66 -17.70 8.16 14.73
CA ASP A 66 -17.30 8.80 15.99
C ASP A 66 -17.14 7.81 17.16
N ALA A 67 -17.25 6.49 16.91
CA ALA A 67 -17.06 5.46 17.94
C ALA A 67 -16.28 4.25 17.42
N GLU A 68 -15.47 3.65 18.30
CA GLU A 68 -14.86 2.34 18.03
C GLU A 68 -15.92 1.25 18.21
N VAL A 69 -16.23 0.54 17.14
CA VAL A 69 -17.24 -0.52 17.18
C VAL A 69 -16.60 -1.80 17.73
N PRO A 70 -17.12 -2.41 18.81
CA PRO A 70 -16.53 -3.58 19.45
C PRO A 70 -16.87 -4.88 18.69
N ILE A 71 -16.73 -4.86 17.37
CA ILE A 71 -16.85 -6.04 16.52
C ILE A 71 -15.49 -6.70 16.31
N PRO A 72 -15.45 -8.04 16.12
CA PRO A 72 -14.25 -8.71 15.66
C PRO A 72 -13.76 -8.08 14.35
N ALA A 73 -12.45 -7.94 14.20
CA ALA A 73 -11.85 -7.44 12.95
C ALA A 73 -12.15 -8.34 11.75
N LEU A 74 -12.38 -9.63 12.01
CA LEU A 74 -12.67 -10.65 11.01
C LEU A 74 -14.01 -11.30 11.32
N THR A 75 -14.93 -11.21 10.37
CA THR A 75 -16.19 -11.96 10.41
C THR A 75 -15.93 -13.46 10.18
N GLU A 76 -16.94 -14.29 10.44
CA GLU A 76 -16.85 -15.71 10.11
C GLU A 76 -16.64 -15.96 8.60
N LYS A 77 -17.19 -15.08 7.76
CA LYS A 77 -16.90 -15.12 6.33
C LYS A 77 -15.43 -14.81 6.06
N ASP A 78 -14.89 -13.73 6.66
CA ASP A 78 -13.50 -13.33 6.43
C ASP A 78 -12.52 -14.40 6.89
N ARG A 79 -12.82 -15.13 7.97
CA ARG A 79 -12.00 -16.27 8.41
C ARG A 79 -11.95 -17.39 7.37
N ARG A 80 -13.09 -17.71 6.73
CA ARG A 80 -13.14 -18.71 5.65
C ARG A 80 -12.40 -18.22 4.41
N ASP A 81 -12.60 -16.96 4.03
CA ASP A 81 -11.92 -16.37 2.87
C ASP A 81 -10.40 -16.28 3.08
N LEU A 82 -9.97 -15.92 4.29
CA LEU A 82 -8.57 -15.90 4.69
C LEU A 82 -7.96 -17.29 4.60
N ALA A 83 -8.65 -18.32 5.12
CA ALA A 83 -8.19 -19.70 5.01
C ALA A 83 -8.06 -20.13 3.53
N PHE A 84 -9.06 -19.82 2.71
CA PHE A 84 -9.04 -20.09 1.27
C PHE A 84 -7.86 -19.41 0.56
N ALA A 85 -7.68 -18.10 0.74
CA ALA A 85 -6.61 -17.34 0.10
C ALA A 85 -5.22 -17.82 0.55
N THR A 86 -5.12 -18.20 1.83
CA THR A 86 -3.91 -18.75 2.43
C THR A 86 -3.56 -20.12 1.84
N GLU A 87 -4.54 -20.99 1.63
CA GLU A 87 -4.37 -22.30 0.99
C GLU A 87 -3.91 -22.17 -0.48
N HIS A 88 -4.41 -21.15 -1.18
CA HIS A 88 -4.07 -20.89 -2.59
C HIS A 88 -2.78 -20.07 -2.77
N GLY A 89 -2.06 -19.78 -1.68
CA GLY A 89 -0.74 -19.14 -1.75
C GLY A 89 -0.78 -17.66 -2.14
N ALA A 90 -1.80 -16.92 -1.70
CA ALA A 90 -1.85 -15.47 -1.85
C ALA A 90 -0.59 -14.81 -1.28
N ASP A 91 0.02 -13.88 -2.02
CA ASP A 91 1.22 -13.16 -1.57
C ASP A 91 0.88 -12.03 -0.58
N TRP A 92 -0.29 -11.42 -0.74
CA TRP A 92 -0.82 -10.32 0.05
C TRP A 92 -2.28 -10.58 0.44
N ILE A 93 -2.63 -10.18 1.66
CA ILE A 93 -4.00 -10.10 2.17
C ILE A 93 -4.23 -8.67 2.65
N ALA A 94 -5.24 -8.00 2.10
CA ALA A 94 -5.66 -6.68 2.55
C ALA A 94 -6.80 -6.83 3.59
N LEU A 95 -6.59 -6.33 4.81
CA LEU A 95 -7.57 -6.36 5.89
C LEU A 95 -8.40 -5.07 5.86
N SER A 96 -9.70 -5.21 5.68
CA SER A 96 -10.69 -4.12 5.69
C SER A 96 -11.03 -3.64 7.09
N PHE A 97 -11.53 -2.40 7.19
CA PHE A 97 -12.06 -1.80 8.41
C PHE A 97 -11.15 -1.89 9.64
N VAL A 98 -9.83 -1.87 9.42
CA VAL A 98 -8.85 -1.86 10.52
C VAL A 98 -9.11 -0.61 11.37
N GLN A 99 -9.22 -0.79 12.68
CA GLN A 99 -9.38 0.29 13.66
C GLN A 99 -8.17 0.39 14.59
N ARG A 100 -7.44 -0.72 14.79
CA ARG A 100 -6.37 -0.84 15.79
C ARG A 100 -5.33 -1.89 15.40
N ALA A 101 -4.19 -1.87 16.09
CA ALA A 101 -3.06 -2.75 15.79
C ALA A 101 -3.41 -4.24 16.06
N GLU A 102 -4.28 -4.48 17.05
CA GLU A 102 -4.75 -5.80 17.44
C GLU A 102 -5.48 -6.53 16.30
N ASP A 103 -6.14 -5.79 15.41
CA ASP A 103 -6.85 -6.34 14.25
C ASP A 103 -5.85 -7.02 13.29
N ILE A 104 -4.69 -6.38 13.08
CA ILE A 104 -3.58 -6.93 12.29
C ILE A 104 -2.95 -8.13 13.00
N ALA A 105 -2.81 -8.07 14.33
CA ALA A 105 -2.28 -9.17 15.12
C ALA A 105 -3.21 -10.41 15.09
N GLU A 106 -4.53 -10.22 15.14
CA GLU A 106 -5.51 -11.30 15.00
C GLU A 106 -5.39 -11.98 13.63
N ALA A 107 -5.38 -11.19 12.54
CA ALA A 107 -5.20 -11.72 11.19
C ALA A 107 -3.86 -12.47 11.03
N ARG A 108 -2.77 -11.94 11.60
CA ARG A 108 -1.46 -12.59 11.60
C ARG A 108 -1.49 -13.94 12.30
N LYS A 109 -2.15 -14.01 13.46
CA LYS A 109 -2.30 -15.25 14.22
C LYS A 109 -3.03 -16.33 13.43
N LEU A 110 -4.04 -15.96 12.65
CA LEU A 110 -4.81 -16.88 11.79
C LEU A 110 -4.00 -17.36 10.57
N ILE A 111 -3.19 -16.48 9.97
CA ILE A 111 -2.25 -16.87 8.89
C ILE A 111 -1.20 -17.87 9.41
N GLY A 112 -0.75 -17.68 10.65
CA GLY A 112 0.23 -18.54 11.31
C GLY A 112 1.65 -18.32 10.81
N THR A 113 2.38 -19.40 10.53
CA THR A 113 3.79 -19.35 10.07
C THR A 113 3.93 -19.15 8.56
N ARG A 114 2.81 -18.98 7.85
CA ARG A 114 2.83 -18.78 6.40
C ARG A 114 3.32 -17.36 6.09
N ASP A 115 4.21 -17.28 5.12
CA ASP A 115 4.84 -16.03 4.72
C ASP A 115 3.96 -15.30 3.71
N ILE A 116 2.89 -14.70 4.24
CA ILE A 116 1.90 -13.88 3.54
C ILE A 116 1.98 -12.46 4.12
N ALA A 117 1.97 -11.45 3.27
CA ALA A 117 2.00 -10.06 3.70
C ALA A 117 0.60 -9.56 4.07
N LEU A 118 0.49 -8.81 5.16
CA LEU A 118 -0.74 -8.13 5.57
C LEU A 118 -0.69 -6.66 5.16
N CYS A 119 -1.66 -6.23 4.37
CA CYS A 119 -1.90 -4.84 4.03
C CYS A 119 -3.07 -4.29 4.87
N ALA A 120 -2.84 -3.26 5.68
CA ALA A 120 -3.91 -2.63 6.45
C ALA A 120 -4.65 -1.60 5.59
N LYS A 121 -5.97 -1.77 5.40
CA LYS A 121 -6.79 -0.75 4.72
C LYS A 121 -7.21 0.31 5.73
N ILE A 122 -6.75 1.54 5.51
CA ILE A 122 -7.05 2.70 6.35
C ILE A 122 -8.35 3.33 5.85
N GLU A 123 -9.44 2.93 6.47
CA GLU A 123 -10.83 3.26 6.09
C GLU A 123 -11.59 3.92 7.24
N LYS A 124 -11.09 3.76 8.47
CA LYS A 124 -11.75 4.21 9.70
C LYS A 124 -10.98 5.37 10.33
N PRO A 125 -11.66 6.42 10.84
CA PRO A 125 -11.02 7.52 11.56
C PRO A 125 -10.13 7.03 12.73
N GLN A 126 -10.55 5.98 13.43
CA GLN A 126 -9.84 5.35 14.54
C GLN A 126 -8.44 4.89 14.15
N ALA A 127 -8.27 4.32 12.95
CA ALA A 127 -6.97 3.89 12.44
C ALA A 127 -6.01 5.05 12.23
N ILE A 128 -6.51 6.26 11.93
CA ILE A 128 -5.67 7.45 11.74
C ILE A 128 -5.06 7.90 13.07
N HIS A 129 -5.81 7.78 14.18
CA HIS A 129 -5.31 8.08 15.52
C HIS A 129 -4.27 7.05 16.00
N ARG A 130 -4.34 5.81 15.50
CA ARG A 130 -3.46 4.68 15.85
C ARG A 130 -2.52 4.29 14.69
N LEU A 131 -2.26 5.22 13.78
CA LEU A 131 -1.63 4.91 12.50
C LEU A 131 -0.23 4.28 12.67
N ASP A 132 0.60 4.84 13.56
CA ASP A 132 1.97 4.36 13.75
C ASP A 132 2.01 2.91 14.29
N SER A 133 1.12 2.54 15.23
CA SER A 133 1.06 1.16 15.77
C SER A 133 0.49 0.16 14.76
N ILE A 134 -0.43 0.60 13.90
CA ILE A 134 -0.92 -0.24 12.78
C ILE A 134 0.21 -0.47 11.77
N ILE A 135 0.95 0.57 11.40
CA ILE A 135 2.08 0.50 10.47
C ILE A 135 3.18 -0.44 10.99
N GLU A 136 3.43 -0.44 12.30
CA GLU A 136 4.42 -1.30 12.93
C GLU A 136 4.13 -2.80 12.67
N LEU A 137 2.87 -3.22 12.81
CA LEU A 137 2.45 -4.62 12.66
C LEU A 137 2.09 -5.03 11.22
N ALA A 138 1.74 -4.07 10.35
CA ALA A 138 1.40 -4.31 8.96
C ALA A 138 2.65 -4.51 8.08
N ASP A 139 2.52 -5.24 6.97
CA ASP A 139 3.56 -5.35 5.94
C ASP A 139 3.45 -4.26 4.86
N GLY A 140 2.28 -3.64 4.73
CA GLY A 140 1.96 -2.55 3.82
C GLY A 140 0.67 -1.85 4.22
N ILE A 141 0.39 -0.72 3.60
CA ILE A 141 -0.76 0.13 3.91
C ILE A 141 -1.56 0.42 2.64
N MET A 142 -2.88 0.49 2.75
CA MET A 142 -3.75 0.97 1.68
C MET A 142 -4.56 2.17 2.17
N VAL A 143 -4.46 3.28 1.46
CA VAL A 143 -5.34 4.44 1.64
C VAL A 143 -6.61 4.19 0.83
N ALA A 144 -7.67 3.74 1.48
CA ALA A 144 -8.93 3.39 0.83
C ALA A 144 -9.90 4.59 0.91
N ARG A 145 -9.78 5.48 -0.07
CA ARG A 145 -10.34 6.84 -0.05
C ARG A 145 -11.86 6.87 -0.14
N GLY A 146 -12.48 5.95 -0.88
CA GLY A 146 -13.92 5.81 -0.99
C GLY A 146 -14.55 5.50 0.36
N ASP A 147 -14.08 4.45 1.03
CA ASP A 147 -14.56 4.09 2.38
C ASP A 147 -14.23 5.18 3.40
N LEU A 148 -13.01 5.73 3.37
CA LEU A 148 -12.62 6.78 4.30
C LEU A 148 -13.42 8.08 4.11
N GLY A 149 -13.77 8.41 2.87
CA GLY A 149 -14.62 9.57 2.52
C GLY A 149 -16.10 9.39 2.81
N VAL A 150 -16.53 8.17 3.15
CA VAL A 150 -17.85 7.94 3.77
C VAL A 150 -17.81 8.31 5.25
N GLU A 151 -16.74 7.94 5.96
CA GLU A 151 -16.62 8.15 7.42
C GLU A 151 -16.22 9.60 7.79
N LEU A 152 -15.54 10.31 6.89
CA LEU A 152 -15.03 11.67 7.07
C LEU A 152 -15.67 12.65 6.11
N GLU A 153 -15.54 13.94 6.37
CA GLU A 153 -15.90 14.93 5.37
C GLU A 153 -14.93 14.86 4.17
N PRO A 154 -15.39 15.03 2.92
CA PRO A 154 -14.54 14.83 1.74
C PRO A 154 -13.27 15.69 1.70
N HIS A 155 -13.29 16.88 2.33
CA HIS A 155 -12.15 17.79 2.38
C HIS A 155 -11.09 17.39 3.44
N GLU A 156 -11.41 16.45 4.33
CA GLU A 156 -10.47 15.91 5.31
C GLU A 156 -9.57 14.82 4.71
N VAL A 157 -10.06 14.11 3.69
CA VAL A 157 -9.38 12.96 3.09
C VAL A 157 -8.02 13.31 2.44
N PRO A 158 -7.89 14.39 1.63
CA PRO A 158 -6.63 14.65 0.92
C PRO A 158 -5.43 14.94 1.87
N PRO A 159 -5.55 15.76 2.92
CA PRO A 159 -4.48 15.90 3.92
C PRO A 159 -4.14 14.59 4.63
N LEU A 160 -5.13 13.74 4.89
CA LEU A 160 -4.93 12.45 5.56
C LEU A 160 -4.21 11.44 4.67
N GLN A 161 -4.51 11.38 3.38
CA GLN A 161 -3.74 10.59 2.42
C GLN A 161 -2.25 10.92 2.50
N LYS A 162 -1.90 12.21 2.44
CA LYS A 162 -0.50 12.68 2.52
C LYS A 162 0.16 12.21 3.81
N ARG A 163 -0.54 12.34 4.94
CA ARG A 163 -0.07 11.87 6.25
C ARG A 163 0.15 10.36 6.28
N ILE A 164 -0.78 9.57 5.75
CA ILE A 164 -0.70 8.10 5.73
C ILE A 164 0.46 7.63 4.83
N VAL A 165 0.57 8.19 3.63
CA VAL A 165 1.65 7.88 2.68
C VAL A 165 3.01 8.22 3.30
N ALA A 166 3.16 9.41 3.88
CA ALA A 166 4.40 9.82 4.53
C ALA A 166 4.78 8.91 5.71
N ALA A 167 3.82 8.55 6.57
CA ALA A 167 4.07 7.67 7.70
C ALA A 167 4.48 6.25 7.26
N SER A 168 3.78 5.68 6.27
CA SER A 168 4.10 4.35 5.74
C SER A 168 5.48 4.32 5.09
N ARG A 169 5.80 5.34 4.29
CA ARG A 169 7.10 5.48 3.63
C ARG A 169 8.23 5.65 4.66
N ARG A 170 8.04 6.46 5.70
CA ARG A 170 9.01 6.60 6.80
C ARG A 170 9.33 5.25 7.44
N ALA A 171 8.31 4.41 7.67
CA ALA A 171 8.48 3.06 8.19
C ALA A 171 9.03 2.04 7.16
N GLY A 172 9.25 2.46 5.90
CA GLY A 172 9.67 1.58 4.82
C GLY A 172 8.63 0.51 4.45
N LYS A 173 7.35 0.79 4.67
CA LYS A 173 6.24 -0.10 4.30
C LYS A 173 5.61 0.41 3.00
N PRO A 174 5.40 -0.46 1.98
CA PRO A 174 4.72 -0.05 0.74
C PRO A 174 3.34 0.51 1.06
N VAL A 175 3.00 1.60 0.39
CA VAL A 175 1.67 2.22 0.50
C VAL A 175 0.98 2.28 -0.86
N ILE A 176 -0.27 1.83 -0.87
CA ILE A 176 -1.17 1.81 -2.02
C ILE A 176 -2.17 2.94 -1.84
N VAL A 177 -2.35 3.80 -2.85
CA VAL A 177 -3.49 4.73 -2.89
C VAL A 177 -4.58 4.10 -3.77
N ALA A 178 -5.77 3.97 -3.20
CA ALA A 178 -6.83 3.13 -3.75
C ALA A 178 -8.18 3.85 -3.84
N THR A 179 -9.04 3.34 -4.72
CA THR A 179 -10.43 3.75 -5.01
C THR A 179 -10.54 5.16 -5.60
N GLN A 180 -11.57 5.43 -6.40
CA GLN A 180 -11.83 6.74 -7.02
C GLN A 180 -10.64 7.32 -7.81
N MET A 181 -9.81 6.47 -8.43
CA MET A 181 -8.64 6.92 -9.17
C MET A 181 -9.03 7.36 -10.58
N LEU A 182 -9.65 6.46 -11.36
CA LEU A 182 -10.11 6.71 -12.73
C LEU A 182 -11.56 6.23 -12.90
N GLU A 183 -12.41 6.48 -11.91
CA GLU A 183 -13.74 5.88 -11.77
C GLU A 183 -14.65 6.10 -13.01
N SER A 184 -14.58 7.26 -13.66
CA SER A 184 -15.31 7.52 -14.89
C SER A 184 -14.96 6.55 -16.03
N MET A 185 -13.79 5.92 -15.99
CA MET A 185 -13.36 4.94 -16.98
C MET A 185 -14.07 3.59 -16.88
N ILE A 186 -14.91 3.39 -15.86
CA ILE A 186 -15.88 2.29 -15.83
C ILE A 186 -16.81 2.38 -17.05
N GLU A 187 -17.22 3.59 -17.44
CA GLU A 187 -18.19 3.82 -18.53
C GLU A 187 -17.58 4.57 -19.73
N SER A 188 -16.49 5.30 -19.52
CA SER A 188 -15.86 6.17 -20.52
C SER A 188 -14.46 5.67 -20.95
N PRO A 189 -14.07 5.79 -22.22
CA PRO A 189 -12.72 5.41 -22.67
C PRO A 189 -11.62 6.37 -22.17
N THR A 190 -11.99 7.52 -21.61
CA THR A 190 -11.04 8.53 -21.12
C THR A 190 -11.49 9.11 -19.78
N PRO A 191 -10.56 9.36 -18.84
CA PRO A 191 -10.89 9.94 -17.55
C PRO A 191 -11.13 11.44 -17.64
N THR A 192 -11.70 11.99 -16.59
CA THR A 192 -11.78 13.43 -16.37
C THR A 192 -10.41 14.02 -16.04
N ARG A 193 -10.26 15.34 -16.21
CA ARG A 193 -9.04 16.05 -15.79
C ARG A 193 -8.83 16.02 -14.27
N ALA A 194 -9.92 15.94 -13.51
CA ALA A 194 -9.86 15.86 -12.04
C ALA A 194 -9.23 14.53 -11.60
N GLU A 195 -9.65 13.42 -12.20
CA GLU A 195 -9.10 12.09 -11.94
C GLU A 195 -7.62 11.99 -12.33
N VAL A 196 -7.24 12.55 -13.49
CA VAL A 196 -5.82 12.62 -13.90
C VAL A 196 -4.99 13.38 -12.87
N SER A 197 -5.51 14.52 -12.39
CA SER A 197 -4.86 15.32 -11.34
C SER A 197 -4.75 14.55 -10.03
N ASP A 198 -5.77 13.78 -9.67
CA ASP A 198 -5.82 13.01 -8.44
C ASP A 198 -4.80 11.85 -8.43
N VAL A 199 -4.74 11.06 -9.52
CA VAL A 199 -3.70 10.06 -9.73
C VAL A 199 -2.30 10.69 -9.65
N ALA A 200 -2.10 11.82 -10.33
CA ALA A 200 -0.82 12.51 -10.32
C ALA A 200 -0.41 12.96 -8.90
N ASN A 201 -1.35 13.46 -8.09
CA ASN A 201 -1.09 13.83 -6.71
C ASN A 201 -0.74 12.62 -5.84
N ALA A 202 -1.37 11.46 -6.03
CA ALA A 202 -0.99 10.24 -5.31
C ALA A 202 0.47 9.83 -5.59
N VAL A 203 0.92 9.99 -6.84
CA VAL A 203 2.32 9.74 -7.22
C VAL A 203 3.26 10.77 -6.61
N TYR A 204 2.90 12.07 -6.62
CA TYR A 204 3.68 13.13 -5.98
C TYR A 204 3.77 12.99 -4.45
N ASP A 205 2.71 12.48 -3.81
CA ASP A 205 2.69 12.17 -2.38
C ASP A 205 3.68 11.06 -2.03
N GLY A 206 4.11 10.29 -3.04
CA GLY A 206 5.06 9.21 -2.91
C GLY A 206 4.38 7.88 -2.60
N ALA A 207 3.21 7.61 -3.17
CA ALA A 207 2.65 6.26 -3.17
C ALA A 207 3.63 5.26 -3.81
N ASP A 208 3.73 4.05 -3.26
CA ASP A 208 4.50 2.97 -3.91
C ASP A 208 3.70 2.34 -5.05
N ALA A 209 2.37 2.30 -4.92
CA ALA A 209 1.45 1.84 -5.96
C ALA A 209 0.13 2.62 -5.97
N VAL A 210 -0.51 2.62 -7.14
CA VAL A 210 -1.85 3.14 -7.37
C VAL A 210 -2.76 2.01 -7.82
N MET A 211 -4.01 1.99 -7.35
CA MET A 211 -4.90 0.85 -7.53
C MET A 211 -6.18 1.21 -8.30
N LEU A 212 -6.48 0.44 -9.34
CA LEU A 212 -7.79 0.41 -9.99
C LEU A 212 -8.69 -0.59 -9.26
N SER A 213 -9.96 -0.24 -9.11
CA SER A 213 -10.99 -1.08 -8.51
C SER A 213 -11.94 -1.59 -9.60
N ALA A 214 -13.14 -1.02 -9.69
CA ALA A 214 -14.15 -1.42 -10.66
C ALA A 214 -13.72 -1.16 -12.11
N GLU A 215 -12.86 -0.16 -12.33
CA GLU A 215 -12.34 0.21 -13.65
C GLU A 215 -11.76 -0.99 -14.40
N SER A 216 -11.00 -1.84 -13.71
CA SER A 216 -10.38 -3.03 -14.29
C SER A 216 -11.17 -4.32 -14.06
N ALA A 217 -11.95 -4.38 -12.96
CA ALA A 217 -12.65 -5.60 -12.56
C ALA A 217 -13.97 -5.82 -13.31
N ALA A 218 -14.70 -4.74 -13.60
CA ALA A 218 -16.04 -4.81 -14.21
C ALA A 218 -16.35 -3.64 -15.18
N GLY A 219 -15.38 -2.74 -15.42
CA GLY A 219 -15.52 -1.60 -16.31
C GLY A 219 -15.52 -1.97 -17.79
N ALA A 220 -16.02 -1.05 -18.62
CA ALA A 220 -16.05 -1.21 -20.07
C ALA A 220 -14.67 -1.02 -20.74
N TRP A 221 -13.71 -0.41 -20.05
CA TRP A 221 -12.39 -0.02 -20.59
C TRP A 221 -11.21 -0.44 -19.67
N PRO A 222 -11.07 -1.75 -19.34
CA PRO A 222 -10.10 -2.20 -18.36
C PRO A 222 -8.63 -2.06 -18.82
N GLU A 223 -8.34 -2.34 -20.09
CA GLU A 223 -6.98 -2.22 -20.65
C GLU A 223 -6.56 -0.75 -20.73
N GLU A 224 -7.46 0.12 -21.20
CA GLU A 224 -7.24 1.55 -21.30
C GLU A 224 -7.07 2.19 -19.92
N SER A 225 -7.80 1.72 -18.91
CA SER A 225 -7.65 2.20 -17.53
C SER A 225 -6.25 1.91 -16.99
N VAL A 226 -5.72 0.71 -17.22
CA VAL A 226 -4.34 0.35 -16.83
C VAL A 226 -3.32 1.17 -17.61
N ALA A 227 -3.50 1.31 -18.93
CA ALA A 227 -2.59 2.08 -19.78
C ALA A 227 -2.58 3.58 -19.39
N MET A 228 -3.74 4.14 -19.06
CA MET A 228 -3.88 5.53 -18.60
C MET A 228 -3.23 5.73 -17.24
N MET A 229 -3.47 4.84 -16.27
CA MET A 229 -2.81 4.87 -14.97
C MET A 229 -1.28 4.86 -15.11
N HIS A 230 -0.75 3.98 -15.96
CA HIS A 230 0.67 3.93 -16.28
C HIS A 230 1.18 5.23 -16.92
N ALA A 231 0.45 5.77 -17.91
CA ALA A 231 0.84 7.00 -18.61
C ALA A 231 0.93 8.21 -17.66
N ILE A 232 -0.03 8.34 -16.73
CA ILE A 232 -0.03 9.42 -15.74
C ILE A 232 1.18 9.27 -14.79
N ALA A 233 1.39 8.08 -14.23
CA ALA A 233 2.52 7.83 -13.32
C ALA A 233 3.86 8.11 -14.01
N ALA A 234 4.06 7.58 -15.22
CA ALA A 234 5.28 7.79 -15.99
C ALA A 234 5.51 9.26 -16.37
N GLN A 235 4.44 10.02 -16.64
CA GLN A 235 4.53 11.46 -16.93
C GLN A 235 4.95 12.24 -15.68
N VAL A 236 4.40 11.90 -14.52
CA VAL A 236 4.73 12.54 -13.24
C VAL A 236 6.16 12.25 -12.83
N GLU A 237 6.61 11.00 -12.91
CA GLU A 237 7.96 10.60 -12.50
C GLU A 237 9.07 11.19 -13.39
N ARG A 238 8.74 11.62 -14.62
CA ARG A 238 9.65 12.33 -15.53
C ARG A 238 9.66 13.85 -15.31
N ASP A 239 8.76 14.39 -14.50
CA ASP A 239 8.74 15.82 -14.22
C ASP A 239 10.04 16.24 -13.50
N GLU A 240 10.62 17.37 -13.92
CA GLU A 240 11.90 17.87 -13.41
C GLU A 240 11.89 18.05 -11.89
N GLY A 241 10.77 18.48 -11.31
CA GLY A 241 10.62 18.69 -9.87
C GLY A 241 10.05 17.50 -9.09
N TYR A 242 9.79 16.36 -9.74
CA TYR A 242 9.21 15.19 -9.07
C TYR A 242 10.01 14.76 -7.83
N ARG A 243 11.33 14.68 -7.98
CA ARG A 243 12.24 14.14 -6.96
C ARG A 243 12.32 15.03 -5.74
N GLU A 244 12.38 16.33 -5.95
CA GLU A 244 12.38 17.32 -4.86
C GLU A 244 11.05 17.26 -4.11
N ARG A 245 9.93 17.13 -4.83
CA ARG A 245 8.60 17.03 -4.22
C ARG A 245 8.39 15.74 -3.43
N VAL A 246 8.71 14.59 -4.03
CA VAL A 246 8.51 13.30 -3.35
C VAL A 246 9.44 13.16 -2.14
N ARG A 247 10.61 13.80 -2.15
CA ARG A 247 11.55 13.81 -1.01
C ARG A 247 11.44 15.05 -0.11
N PHE A 248 10.44 15.90 -0.34
CA PHE A 248 10.24 17.13 0.43
C PHE A 248 10.05 16.83 1.91
N LEU A 249 9.27 15.79 2.22
CA LEU A 249 9.19 15.26 3.57
C LEU A 249 10.40 14.37 3.82
N GLU A 250 11.24 14.79 4.77
CA GLU A 250 12.39 14.00 5.18
C GLU A 250 11.94 12.63 5.70
N THR A 251 12.57 11.59 5.16
CA THR A 251 12.44 10.21 5.64
C THR A 251 13.72 9.89 6.39
N THR A 252 13.80 10.36 7.64
CA THR A 252 15.00 10.18 8.45
C THR A 252 15.31 8.69 8.60
N PRO A 253 16.50 8.23 8.18
CA PRO A 253 16.88 6.83 8.33
C PRO A 253 16.99 6.47 9.82
N ASP A 254 16.64 5.23 10.17
CA ASP A 254 16.98 4.69 11.48
C ASP A 254 18.50 4.64 11.62
N ALA A 255 19.00 4.74 12.85
CA ALA A 255 20.44 4.66 13.14
C ALA A 255 20.99 3.22 13.00
N THR A 256 20.83 2.64 11.81
CA THR A 256 21.24 1.28 11.46
C THR A 256 22.12 1.28 10.20
N THR A 257 23.02 0.30 10.08
CA THR A 257 23.88 0.16 8.90
C THR A 257 23.08 0.00 7.61
N SER A 258 22.00 -0.80 7.64
CA SER A 258 21.19 -1.04 6.45
C SER A 258 20.51 0.24 5.93
N ASP A 259 20.10 1.13 6.84
CA ASP A 259 19.49 2.40 6.48
C ASP A 259 20.50 3.41 5.96
N ALA A 260 21.67 3.49 6.60
CA ALA A 260 22.75 4.34 6.10
C ALA A 260 23.20 3.93 4.69
N LEU A 261 23.25 2.62 4.39
CA LEU A 261 23.58 2.13 3.06
C LEU A 261 22.47 2.38 2.03
N ALA A 262 21.20 2.23 2.41
CA ALA A 262 20.08 2.56 1.53
C ALA A 262 20.09 4.06 1.16
N HIS A 263 20.29 4.92 2.15
CA HIS A 263 20.45 6.36 1.94
C HIS A 263 21.66 6.68 1.05
N ALA A 264 22.81 6.03 1.30
CA ALA A 264 24.00 6.18 0.46
C ALA A 264 23.75 5.78 -1.00
N CYS A 265 22.91 4.76 -1.25
CA CYS A 265 22.56 4.37 -2.62
C CYS A 265 21.83 5.48 -3.37
N MET A 266 20.86 6.13 -2.73
CA MET A 266 20.20 7.30 -3.29
C MET A 266 21.22 8.40 -3.59
N THR A 267 22.06 8.77 -2.63
CA THR A 267 23.04 9.84 -2.80
C THR A 267 24.03 9.56 -3.94
N ILE A 268 24.51 8.31 -4.05
CA ILE A 268 25.41 7.90 -5.14
C ILE A 268 24.69 7.92 -6.49
N ALA A 269 23.46 7.39 -6.56
CA ALA A 269 22.66 7.37 -7.79
C ALA A 269 22.32 8.78 -8.30
N ASP A 270 22.32 9.76 -7.41
CA ASP A 270 22.04 11.16 -7.73
C ASP A 270 23.29 11.94 -8.13
N THR A 271 24.47 11.47 -7.69
CA THR A 271 25.76 12.13 -7.91
C THR A 271 26.48 11.56 -9.14
N VAL A 272 26.35 10.26 -9.40
CA VAL A 272 27.06 9.53 -10.44
C VAL A 272 26.04 8.89 -11.38
N PRO A 273 26.27 8.84 -12.69
CA PRO A 273 25.37 8.14 -13.61
C PRO A 273 25.36 6.63 -13.30
N ILE A 274 24.34 6.19 -12.57
CA ILE A 274 24.06 4.79 -12.22
C ILE A 274 22.85 4.32 -13.03
N SER A 275 23.00 3.19 -13.72
CA SER A 275 21.94 2.62 -14.56
C SER A 275 20.89 1.85 -13.75
N ALA A 276 21.29 1.21 -12.64
CA ALA A 276 20.37 0.60 -11.68
C ALA A 276 21.03 0.31 -10.32
N ILE A 277 20.20 0.14 -9.30
CA ILE A 277 20.59 -0.40 -7.99
C ILE A 277 20.19 -1.88 -7.96
N THR A 278 21.18 -2.78 -7.99
CA THR A 278 20.96 -4.21 -7.80
C THR A 278 20.91 -4.54 -6.31
N VAL A 279 19.78 -5.09 -5.85
CA VAL A 279 19.55 -5.39 -4.44
C VAL A 279 19.38 -6.90 -4.27
N PHE A 280 20.35 -7.55 -3.63
CA PHE A 280 20.20 -8.94 -3.20
C PHE A 280 19.44 -9.00 -1.87
N THR A 281 18.36 -9.78 -1.82
CA THR A 281 17.54 -9.86 -0.62
C THR A 281 16.80 -11.20 -0.50
N SER A 282 16.70 -11.73 0.73
CA SER A 282 15.93 -12.94 1.01
C SER A 282 14.49 -12.62 1.43
N SER A 283 14.27 -11.56 2.22
CA SER A 283 12.97 -11.16 2.78
C SER A 283 12.40 -9.84 2.21
N GLY A 284 13.13 -9.18 1.32
CA GLY A 284 12.75 -7.88 0.75
C GLY A 284 13.07 -6.67 1.65
N SER A 285 13.59 -6.86 2.86
CA SER A 285 13.85 -5.75 3.80
C SER A 285 14.81 -4.70 3.24
N THR A 286 15.87 -5.13 2.56
CA THR A 286 16.82 -4.24 1.89
C THR A 286 16.14 -3.44 0.78
N ALA A 287 15.33 -4.10 -0.04
CA ALA A 287 14.62 -3.45 -1.13
C ALA A 287 13.63 -2.39 -0.61
N ARG A 288 12.93 -2.67 0.49
CA ARG A 288 12.05 -1.69 1.16
C ARG A 288 12.78 -0.44 1.64
N ARG A 289 13.95 -0.63 2.26
CA ARG A 289 14.80 0.48 2.72
C ARG A 289 15.33 1.31 1.56
N VAL A 290 15.67 0.70 0.42
CA VAL A 290 16.06 1.46 -0.78
C VAL A 290 14.86 2.19 -1.39
N ALA A 291 13.72 1.52 -1.55
CA ALA A 291 12.54 2.09 -2.18
C ALA A 291 12.06 3.37 -1.47
N ARG A 292 12.05 3.40 -0.13
CA ARG A 292 11.58 4.58 0.63
C ARG A 292 12.42 5.85 0.39
N GLU A 293 13.71 5.70 0.06
CA GLU A 293 14.59 6.83 -0.24
C GLU A 293 14.29 7.43 -1.63
N ARG A 294 13.47 6.73 -2.45
CA ARG A 294 13.08 7.14 -3.81
C ARG A 294 14.31 7.46 -4.69
N PRO A 295 15.29 6.54 -4.83
CA PRO A 295 16.52 6.79 -5.57
C PRO A 295 16.24 7.17 -7.03
N GLY A 296 17.17 7.88 -7.64
CA GLY A 296 17.02 8.40 -8.99
C GLY A 296 17.07 7.42 -10.14
N THR A 297 17.17 6.13 -9.83
CA THR A 297 17.47 5.05 -10.76
C THR A 297 16.67 3.85 -10.31
N PRO A 298 16.20 3.00 -11.25
CA PRO A 298 15.40 1.84 -10.88
C PRO A 298 16.20 0.82 -10.06
N MET A 299 15.46 -0.03 -9.35
CA MET A 299 15.99 -1.07 -8.49
C MET A 299 15.75 -2.45 -9.09
N LEU A 300 16.82 -3.20 -9.33
CA LEU A 300 16.76 -4.60 -9.72
C LEU A 300 16.84 -5.48 -8.46
N VAL A 301 15.70 -6.02 -8.02
CA VAL A 301 15.61 -6.84 -6.80
C VAL A 301 15.86 -8.30 -7.16
N LEU A 302 16.96 -8.87 -6.65
CA LEU A 302 17.36 -10.26 -6.89
C LEU A 302 17.15 -11.09 -5.61
N THR A 303 16.39 -12.17 -5.73
CA THR A 303 16.03 -13.01 -4.57
C THR A 303 15.89 -14.50 -4.92
N PRO A 304 16.27 -15.43 -4.02
CA PRO A 304 15.99 -16.86 -4.20
C PRO A 304 14.53 -17.25 -3.99
N SER A 305 13.70 -16.36 -3.45
CA SER A 305 12.30 -16.63 -3.13
C SER A 305 11.37 -15.99 -4.16
N ILE A 306 10.64 -16.80 -4.93
CA ILE A 306 9.60 -16.29 -5.85
C ILE A 306 8.52 -15.49 -5.11
N ARG A 307 8.22 -15.88 -3.87
CA ARG A 307 7.24 -15.18 -3.03
C ARG A 307 7.76 -13.81 -2.59
N THR A 308 9.03 -13.72 -2.22
CA THR A 308 9.67 -12.42 -1.95
C THR A 308 9.63 -11.55 -3.21
N ALA A 309 9.96 -12.11 -4.38
CA ALA A 309 9.93 -11.36 -5.63
C ALA A 309 8.54 -10.76 -5.91
N ARG A 310 7.48 -11.58 -5.80
CA ARG A 310 6.08 -11.14 -5.95
C ARG A 310 5.70 -10.08 -4.93
N ARG A 311 6.07 -10.24 -3.66
CA ARG A 311 5.80 -9.25 -2.61
C ARG A 311 6.48 -7.91 -2.88
N THR A 312 7.73 -7.93 -3.32
CA THR A 312 8.52 -6.72 -3.61
C THR A 312 8.09 -6.01 -4.89
N ALA A 313 7.25 -6.62 -5.73
CA ALA A 313 6.73 -5.98 -6.94
C ALA A 313 5.83 -4.76 -6.62
N LEU A 314 5.31 -4.65 -5.40
CA LEU A 314 4.56 -3.47 -4.94
C LEU A 314 5.46 -2.32 -4.45
N LEU A 315 6.79 -2.51 -4.42
CA LEU A 315 7.69 -1.44 -4.00
C LEU A 315 7.96 -0.48 -5.14
N TRP A 316 8.02 0.81 -4.82
CA TRP A 316 8.35 1.84 -5.79
C TRP A 316 9.70 1.56 -6.48
N GLY A 317 9.72 1.69 -7.80
CA GLY A 317 10.93 1.54 -8.62
C GLY A 317 11.52 0.13 -8.66
N ALA A 318 10.84 -0.89 -8.13
CA ALA A 318 11.34 -2.25 -8.05
C ALA A 318 11.01 -3.09 -9.30
N HIS A 319 12.04 -3.71 -9.87
CA HIS A 319 11.93 -4.80 -10.83
C HIS A 319 12.45 -6.09 -10.17
N ALA A 320 11.53 -6.95 -9.74
CA ALA A 320 11.87 -8.14 -8.96
C ALA A 320 12.11 -9.37 -9.84
N VAL A 321 13.21 -10.07 -9.58
CA VAL A 321 13.61 -11.28 -10.33
C VAL A 321 13.97 -12.38 -9.34
N ALA A 322 13.25 -13.50 -9.44
CA ALA A 322 13.62 -14.72 -8.74
C ALA A 322 14.84 -15.35 -9.42
N THR A 323 15.92 -15.56 -8.68
CA THR A 323 17.18 -16.11 -9.18
C THR A 323 17.85 -16.96 -8.11
N LYS A 324 18.79 -17.83 -8.48
CA LYS A 324 19.53 -18.63 -7.49
C LYS A 324 20.21 -17.72 -6.47
N ASP A 325 20.37 -18.21 -5.23
CA ASP A 325 21.09 -17.44 -4.20
C ASP A 325 22.57 -17.25 -4.59
N ILE A 326 23.25 -16.32 -3.92
CA ILE A 326 24.68 -16.04 -4.08
C ILE A 326 25.48 -16.62 -2.92
N GLY A 327 26.64 -17.21 -3.21
CA GLY A 327 27.52 -17.78 -2.19
C GLY A 327 28.80 -16.98 -1.92
N SER A 328 29.20 -16.09 -2.83
CA SER A 328 30.44 -15.31 -2.72
C SER A 328 30.32 -13.89 -3.27
N PHE A 329 31.32 -13.07 -2.97
CA PHE A 329 31.40 -11.70 -3.47
C PHE A 329 31.59 -11.64 -4.99
N GLU A 330 32.39 -12.55 -5.55
CA GLU A 330 32.57 -12.69 -7.00
C GLU A 330 31.26 -13.10 -7.69
N GLU A 331 30.50 -14.04 -7.08
CA GLU A 331 29.21 -14.44 -7.62
C GLU A 331 28.20 -13.28 -7.56
N MET A 332 28.19 -12.53 -6.46
CA MET A 332 27.35 -11.34 -6.30
C MET A 332 27.59 -10.32 -7.41
N ILE A 333 28.85 -9.97 -7.68
CA ILE A 333 29.21 -9.01 -8.75
C ILE A 333 28.83 -9.58 -10.12
N GLY A 334 29.25 -10.82 -10.40
CA GLY A 334 29.00 -11.45 -11.69
C GLY A 334 27.51 -11.61 -11.99
N LYS A 335 26.72 -12.07 -11.01
CA LYS A 335 25.27 -12.20 -11.14
C LYS A 335 24.60 -10.85 -11.28
N GLY A 336 25.00 -9.84 -10.50
CA GLY A 336 24.44 -8.48 -10.60
C GLY A 336 24.60 -7.90 -12.01
N ARG A 337 25.81 -7.97 -12.59
CA ARG A 337 26.05 -7.52 -13.97
C ARG A 337 25.25 -8.30 -15.00
N ARG A 338 25.24 -9.64 -14.90
CA ARG A 338 24.46 -10.50 -15.82
C ARG A 338 22.97 -10.19 -15.78
N MET A 339 22.40 -10.04 -14.59
CA MET A 339 20.97 -9.76 -14.47
C MET A 339 20.64 -8.36 -14.94
N ALA A 340 21.50 -7.37 -14.69
CA ALA A 340 21.32 -6.04 -15.25
C ALA A 340 21.30 -6.06 -16.78
N LEU A 341 22.26 -6.74 -17.42
CA LEU A 341 22.30 -6.86 -18.88
C LEU A 341 21.09 -7.64 -19.43
N ARG A 342 20.74 -8.79 -18.82
CA ARG A 342 19.61 -9.64 -19.22
C ARG A 342 18.26 -8.93 -19.16
N HIS A 343 18.07 -8.06 -18.18
CA HIS A 343 16.81 -7.36 -17.95
C HIS A 343 16.82 -5.91 -18.47
N GLY A 344 17.85 -5.48 -19.20
CA GLY A 344 17.90 -4.16 -19.83
C GLY A 344 18.20 -2.99 -18.89
N PHE A 345 18.79 -3.26 -17.71
CA PHE A 345 19.18 -2.26 -16.71
C PHE A 345 20.63 -1.76 -16.87
N GLY A 346 21.28 -2.09 -17.98
CA GLY A 346 22.61 -1.60 -18.30
C GLY A 346 23.15 -2.17 -19.60
N THR A 347 24.14 -1.49 -20.18
CA THR A 347 24.92 -1.92 -21.34
C THR A 347 26.41 -1.90 -20.99
N ALA A 348 27.29 -2.25 -21.93
CA ALA A 348 28.73 -2.14 -21.73
C ALA A 348 29.12 -0.72 -21.28
N GLY A 349 29.83 -0.61 -20.16
CA GLY A 349 30.25 0.64 -19.55
C GLY A 349 29.25 1.25 -18.54
N SER A 350 28.02 0.73 -18.45
CA SER A 350 27.07 1.14 -17.40
C SER A 350 27.62 0.88 -16.01
N LYS A 351 27.32 1.78 -15.07
CA LYS A 351 27.63 1.60 -13.65
C LYS A 351 26.40 1.14 -12.89
N LEU A 352 26.58 0.20 -11.97
CA LEU A 352 25.56 -0.34 -11.09
C LEU A 352 25.99 -0.15 -9.64
N ILE A 353 25.03 0.12 -8.77
CA ILE A 353 25.22 -0.09 -7.33
C ILE A 353 24.78 -1.51 -7.02
N VAL A 354 25.56 -2.25 -6.23
CA VAL A 354 25.23 -3.59 -5.75
C VAL A 354 25.15 -3.57 -4.24
N LEU A 355 23.98 -3.92 -3.71
CA LEU A 355 23.70 -4.03 -2.29
C LEU A 355 23.48 -5.50 -1.90
N ALA A 356 24.11 -5.91 -0.80
CA ALA A 356 23.94 -7.24 -0.21
C ALA A 356 24.19 -7.23 1.30
N GLY A 357 23.91 -8.38 1.94
CA GLY A 357 24.30 -8.67 3.31
C GLY A 357 25.27 -9.83 3.38
N VAL A 358 26.34 -9.67 4.17
CA VAL A 358 27.36 -10.68 4.45
C VAL A 358 27.32 -11.03 5.95
N PRO A 359 27.35 -12.32 6.34
CA PRO A 359 27.48 -13.51 5.49
C PRO A 359 26.25 -13.73 4.60
N PHE A 360 26.49 -14.20 3.37
CA PHE A 360 25.43 -14.46 2.39
C PHE A 360 24.45 -15.51 2.91
N GLY A 361 23.19 -15.44 2.45
CA GLY A 361 22.12 -16.31 2.91
C GLY A 361 21.58 -16.00 4.31
N THR A 362 22.09 -14.97 5.00
CA THR A 362 21.59 -14.55 6.32
C THR A 362 20.63 -13.36 6.17
N PRO A 363 19.34 -13.51 6.50
CA PRO A 363 18.39 -12.39 6.42
C PRO A 363 18.75 -11.24 7.37
N GLY A 364 18.49 -10.00 6.95
CA GLY A 364 18.58 -8.81 7.81
C GLY A 364 19.97 -8.17 7.96
N SER A 365 21.01 -8.72 7.33
CA SER A 365 22.40 -8.28 7.51
C SER A 365 22.92 -7.32 6.43
N THR A 366 22.09 -6.43 5.86
CA THR A 366 22.58 -5.54 4.78
C THR A 366 23.70 -4.64 5.30
N ASN A 367 24.91 -4.87 4.79
CA ASN A 367 26.14 -4.23 5.26
C ASN A 367 27.18 -4.02 4.15
N LEU A 368 26.85 -4.33 2.89
CA LEU A 368 27.77 -4.20 1.76
C LEU A 368 27.14 -3.37 0.64
N LEU A 369 27.89 -2.38 0.18
CA LEU A 369 27.58 -1.57 -1.01
C LEU A 369 28.83 -1.54 -1.90
N HIS A 370 28.65 -1.83 -3.19
CA HIS A 370 29.74 -1.77 -4.16
C HIS A 370 29.26 -1.13 -5.47
N VAL A 371 30.05 -0.21 -6.03
CA VAL A 371 29.80 0.33 -7.38
C VAL A 371 30.61 -0.47 -8.39
N VAL A 372 29.95 -1.05 -9.39
CA VAL A 372 30.59 -1.89 -10.42
C VAL A 372 30.29 -1.37 -11.81
N THR A 373 31.18 -1.65 -12.76
CA THR A 373 30.96 -1.38 -14.18
C THR A 373 30.60 -2.68 -14.90
N VAL A 374 29.58 -2.63 -15.75
CA VAL A 374 29.17 -3.70 -16.67
C VAL A 374 30.18 -3.77 -17.83
N THR A 375 30.70 -4.95 -18.13
CA THR A 375 31.68 -5.17 -19.22
C THR A 375 30.98 -5.34 -20.58
N GLY A 376 29.79 -5.92 -20.61
CA GLY A 376 28.96 -6.13 -21.81
C GLY A 376 29.00 -7.55 -22.37
N ASP A 377 29.95 -8.37 -21.94
CA ASP A 377 30.17 -9.76 -22.37
C ASP A 377 29.65 -10.78 -21.33
N GLU A 378 28.92 -10.34 -20.31
CA GLU A 378 28.57 -11.20 -19.18
C GLU A 378 27.58 -12.32 -19.54
N LEU A 379 26.83 -12.16 -20.63
CA LEU A 379 25.93 -13.20 -21.14
C LEU A 379 26.65 -14.23 -22.02
N ASP A 380 27.74 -13.84 -22.69
CA ASP A 380 28.49 -14.72 -23.60
C ASP A 380 29.13 -15.89 -22.86
N LYS A 381 29.50 -15.68 -21.58
CA LYS A 381 30.10 -16.69 -20.70
C LYS A 381 29.09 -17.63 -20.05
N HIS A 382 27.79 -17.40 -20.24
CA HIS A 382 26.70 -18.10 -19.55
C HIS A 382 25.50 -18.38 -20.47
N ALA A 383 25.76 -18.61 -21.76
CA ALA A 383 24.76 -19.05 -22.73
C ALA A 383 24.41 -20.54 -22.54
N GLU A 384 23.82 -20.88 -21.39
CA GLU A 384 23.09 -22.14 -21.13
C GLU A 384 21.82 -21.87 -20.32
#